data_AF-A0A6J7AUU2-F1
#
_entry.id   AF-A0A6J7AUU2-F1
#
_cell.length_a   1.000
_cell.length_b   1.000
_cell.length_c   1.000
_cell.angle_alpha   90.00
_cell.angle_beta   90.00
_cell.angle_gamma   90.00
#
_symmetry.space_group_name_H-M   'P 1'
#
loop_
_entity.id
_entity.type
_entity.pdbx_description
1 polymer ?
#
loop_
_entity_poly.entity_id
_entity_poly.type
_entity_poly.pdbx_seq_one_letter_code
_entity_poly.pdbx_strand_id
1 'polypeptide(L)'
;MLNSPTGDLTAREIIAKTFSAKARRGYDPAEVDAYLMDIARQVDELNLEIDRLTNEVVRLSFSQPTTSSASAPVAELPPPPPPVARPEPIAAVPAPVMATAPAAPAASRDLTAEEESLTLILKAAQKTAEVTIIDARARAEEIIAEARYRASEITRESDRKAFEAASRIQTEIVKLEDELTNSRDELETLHCAVEDERARIRGFAQDLLRSVGEELVVSTLPANVIQLEPAPVLDLTSENNRAAARD
;
A
#
# COMPACT_ATOMS: atom_id res chain seq x y z
N MET A 1 9.23 28.25 -23.04
CA MET A 1 9.59 27.09 -22.21
C MET A 1 8.32 26.29 -22.04
N LEU A 2 8.25 25.14 -22.71
CA LEU A 2 7.02 24.35 -22.79
C LEU A 2 6.67 23.83 -21.40
N ASN A 3 5.48 24.16 -20.90
CA ASN A 3 4.81 23.36 -19.88
C ASN A 3 4.73 21.94 -20.46
N SER A 4 5.64 21.07 -20.02
CA SER A 4 5.38 19.64 -20.12
C SER A 4 4.04 19.41 -19.43
N PRO A 5 3.08 18.69 -20.05
CA PRO A 5 1.99 18.18 -19.24
C PRO A 5 2.67 17.41 -18.10
N THR A 6 2.34 17.73 -16.86
CA THR A 6 2.51 16.75 -15.77
C THR A 6 1.70 15.56 -16.25
N GLY A 7 2.33 14.66 -17.00
CA GLY A 7 1.67 13.45 -17.48
C GLY A 7 1.32 12.70 -16.22
N ASP A 8 0.03 12.62 -15.93
CA ASP A 8 -0.46 11.91 -14.76
C ASP A 8 0.06 10.48 -14.89
N LEU A 9 1.06 10.15 -14.08
CA LEU A 9 1.56 8.78 -13.99
C LEU A 9 0.36 7.92 -13.66
N THR A 10 0.08 6.94 -14.50
CA THR A 10 -1.00 5.98 -14.28
C THR A 10 -0.42 4.64 -13.82
N ALA A 11 -1.19 3.83 -13.08
CA ALA A 11 -0.79 2.47 -12.76
C ALA A 11 -0.32 1.69 -13.99
N ARG A 12 -0.99 1.89 -15.13
CA ARG A 12 -0.66 1.23 -16.40
C ARG A 12 0.72 1.60 -16.91
N GLU A 13 1.12 2.86 -16.77
CA GLU A 13 2.44 3.32 -17.19
C GLU A 13 3.55 2.73 -16.31
N ILE A 14 3.29 2.58 -15.02
CA ILE A 14 4.23 2.00 -14.05
C ILE A 14 4.42 0.50 -14.33
N ILE A 15 3.32 -0.24 -14.55
CA ILE A 15 3.36 -1.67 -14.86
C ILE A 15 3.98 -1.94 -16.24
N ALA A 16 3.77 -1.05 -17.22
CA ALA A 16 4.36 -1.19 -18.55
C ALA A 16 5.87 -0.88 -18.59
N LYS A 17 6.46 -0.40 -17.49
CA LYS A 17 7.87 -0.04 -17.44
C LYS A 17 8.75 -1.28 -17.39
N THR A 18 9.77 -1.33 -18.25
CA THR A 18 10.73 -2.43 -18.30
C THR A 18 12.15 -1.94 -17.99
N PHE A 19 12.89 -2.74 -17.23
CA PHE A 19 14.25 -2.43 -16.78
C PHE A 19 15.27 -3.43 -17.36
N SER A 20 16.48 -2.98 -17.65
CA SER A 20 17.55 -3.83 -18.19
C SER A 20 18.29 -4.58 -17.06
N ALA A 21 18.39 -5.91 -17.15
CA ALA A 21 19.02 -6.77 -16.15
C ALA A 21 20.58 -6.75 -16.15
N LYS A 22 21.23 -5.70 -16.66
CA LYS A 22 22.65 -5.75 -17.08
C LYS A 22 23.70 -5.59 -15.97
N ALA A 23 23.37 -5.79 -14.69
CA ALA A 23 24.35 -5.71 -13.61
C ALA A 23 24.27 -6.92 -12.67
N ARG A 24 25.41 -7.57 -12.40
CA ARG A 24 25.57 -8.69 -11.46
C ARG A 24 25.34 -8.32 -9.98
N ARG A 25 24.72 -7.17 -9.71
CA ARG A 25 24.47 -6.59 -8.38
C ARG A 25 23.31 -5.59 -8.48
N GLY A 26 22.15 -6.09 -8.88
CA GLY A 26 20.90 -5.33 -8.99
C GLY A 26 19.89 -5.73 -7.90
N TYR A 27 18.77 -5.01 -7.85
CA TYR A 27 17.59 -5.41 -7.08
C TYR A 27 17.01 -6.71 -7.64
N ASP A 28 16.35 -7.50 -6.79
CA ASP A 28 15.64 -8.72 -7.22
C ASP A 28 14.45 -8.34 -8.12
N PRO A 29 14.38 -8.82 -9.37
CA PRO A 29 13.26 -8.52 -10.26
C PRO A 29 11.89 -8.82 -9.65
N ALA A 30 11.76 -9.90 -8.86
CA ALA A 30 10.48 -10.27 -8.26
C ALA A 30 10.02 -9.28 -7.18
N GLU A 31 10.94 -8.80 -6.32
CA GLU A 31 10.63 -7.75 -5.34
C GLU A 31 10.30 -6.41 -6.02
N VAL A 32 11.04 -6.08 -7.08
CA VAL A 32 10.78 -4.85 -7.85
C VAL A 32 9.39 -4.91 -8.47
N ASP A 33 9.00 -6.02 -9.08
CA ASP A 33 7.67 -6.18 -9.67
C ASP A 33 6.56 -6.07 -8.61
N ALA A 34 6.72 -6.71 -7.45
CA ALA A 34 5.77 -6.61 -6.34
C ALA A 34 5.63 -5.16 -5.83
N TYR A 35 6.76 -4.47 -5.63
CA TYR A 35 6.77 -3.08 -5.20
C TYR A 35 6.13 -2.14 -6.24
N LEU A 36 6.36 -2.39 -7.53
CA LEU A 36 5.74 -1.61 -8.60
C LEU A 36 4.22 -1.85 -8.68
N MET A 37 3.71 -3.03 -8.32
CA MET A 37 2.27 -3.26 -8.19
C MET A 37 1.66 -2.42 -7.06
N ASP A 38 2.33 -2.36 -5.91
CA ASP A 38 1.87 -1.55 -4.76
C ASP A 38 1.89 -0.05 -5.07
N ILE A 39 2.96 0.45 -5.70
CA ILE A 39 3.03 1.83 -6.16
C ILE A 39 1.93 2.11 -7.18
N ALA A 40 1.74 1.23 -8.17
CA ALA A 40 0.72 1.40 -9.20
C ALA A 40 -0.67 1.57 -8.56
N ARG A 41 -1.02 0.72 -7.57
CA ARG A 41 -2.26 0.85 -6.81
C ARG A 41 -2.36 2.19 -6.09
N GLN A 42 -1.30 2.63 -5.42
CA GLN A 42 -1.28 3.89 -4.68
C GLN A 42 -1.41 5.11 -5.62
N VAL A 43 -0.77 5.06 -6.78
CA VAL A 43 -0.84 6.13 -7.78
C VAL A 43 -2.25 6.26 -8.35
N ASP A 44 -2.93 5.15 -8.65
CA ASP A 44 -4.33 5.20 -9.07
C ASP A 44 -5.24 5.77 -7.96
N GLU A 45 -5.01 5.39 -6.70
CA GLU A 45 -5.75 5.94 -5.55
C GLU A 45 -5.56 7.46 -5.42
N LEU A 46 -4.32 7.94 -5.56
CA LEU A 46 -4.02 9.37 -5.52
C LEU A 46 -4.62 10.13 -6.71
N ASN A 47 -4.61 9.55 -7.92
CA ASN A 47 -5.22 10.17 -9.10
C ASN A 47 -6.74 10.31 -8.92
N LEU A 48 -7.41 9.29 -8.37
CA LEU A 48 -8.84 9.37 -8.04
C LEU A 48 -9.13 10.46 -7.00
N GLU A 49 -8.26 10.62 -6.00
CA GLU A 49 -8.43 11.67 -5.00
C GLU A 49 -8.16 13.07 -5.57
N ILE A 50 -7.18 13.21 -6.47
CA ILE A 50 -6.95 14.45 -7.23
C ILE A 50 -8.19 14.80 -8.06
N ASP A 51 -8.75 13.84 -8.78
CA ASP A 51 -9.98 14.04 -9.56
C ASP A 51 -11.15 14.46 -8.67
N ARG A 52 -11.30 13.81 -7.51
CA ARG A 52 -12.33 14.14 -6.53
C ARG A 52 -12.18 15.56 -5.99
N LEU A 53 -10.99 15.93 -5.52
CA LEU A 53 -10.69 17.25 -4.97
C LEU A 53 -10.83 18.34 -6.04
N THR A 54 -10.39 18.06 -7.26
CA THR A 54 -10.54 18.99 -8.39
C THR A 54 -12.01 19.25 -8.68
N ASN A 55 -12.84 18.20 -8.73
CA ASN A 55 -14.29 18.32 -8.87
C ASN A 55 -14.92 19.08 -7.70
N GLU A 56 -14.44 18.88 -6.47
CA GLU A 56 -14.92 19.59 -5.29
C GLU A 56 -14.58 21.08 -5.33
N VAL A 57 -13.34 21.45 -5.66
CA VAL A 57 -12.92 22.84 -5.83
C VAL A 57 -13.76 23.53 -6.91
N VAL A 58 -13.94 22.87 -8.05
CA VAL A 58 -14.81 23.36 -9.13
C VAL A 58 -16.23 23.58 -8.60
N ARG A 59 -16.82 22.59 -7.93
CA ARG A 59 -18.17 22.72 -7.34
C ARG A 59 -18.27 23.85 -6.32
N LEU A 60 -17.31 23.99 -5.40
CA LEU A 60 -17.30 25.06 -4.40
C LEU A 60 -17.14 26.44 -5.05
N SER A 61 -16.30 26.54 -6.08
CA SER A 61 -16.13 27.80 -6.84
C SER A 61 -17.41 28.24 -7.55
N PHE A 62 -18.23 27.30 -8.03
CA PHE A 62 -19.53 27.58 -8.65
C PHE A 62 -20.69 27.71 -7.64
N SER A 63 -20.56 27.09 -6.47
CA SER A 63 -21.60 27.06 -5.42
C SER A 63 -21.46 28.16 -4.37
N GLN A 64 -20.49 29.06 -4.50
CA GLN A 64 -20.35 30.22 -3.62
C GLN A 64 -21.29 31.34 -4.11
N PRO A 65 -22.44 31.61 -3.46
CA PRO A 65 -23.18 32.84 -3.72
C PRO A 65 -22.32 33.99 -3.20
N THR A 66 -21.99 34.93 -4.08
CA THR A 66 -21.38 36.21 -3.71
C THR A 66 -22.33 36.97 -2.77
N THR A 67 -22.21 36.72 -1.46
CA THR A 67 -22.91 37.42 -0.40
C THR A 67 -21.91 38.16 0.47
N SER A 68 -21.56 39.36 -0.02
CA SER A 68 -21.18 40.61 0.65
C SER A 68 -20.31 40.61 1.92
N SER A 69 -19.24 41.42 1.86
CA SER A 69 -19.23 42.66 2.64
C SER A 69 -18.50 43.77 1.88
N ALA A 70 -19.20 44.88 1.69
CA ALA A 70 -18.69 46.12 1.15
C ALA A 70 -17.86 46.87 2.22
N SER A 71 -16.73 47.42 1.79
CA SER A 71 -16.23 48.72 2.27
C SER A 71 -15.79 49.51 1.04
N ALA A 72 -16.41 50.65 0.82
CA ALA A 72 -16.16 51.62 -0.27
C ALA A 72 -15.00 52.59 0.11
N PRO A 73 -14.66 53.62 -0.70
CA PRO A 73 -14.32 53.67 -2.13
C PRO A 73 -12.95 54.34 -2.38
N VAL A 74 -12.23 54.02 -3.45
CA VAL A 74 -11.30 54.99 -4.11
C VAL A 74 -11.40 54.78 -5.61
N ALA A 75 -11.73 55.86 -6.30
CA ALA A 75 -11.72 55.98 -7.74
C ALA A 75 -10.29 56.03 -8.27
N GLU A 76 -9.99 55.26 -9.32
CA GLU A 76 -9.07 55.72 -10.36
C GLU A 76 -9.48 55.15 -11.73
N LEU A 77 -9.29 55.99 -12.73
CA LEU A 77 -9.91 56.08 -14.05
C LEU A 77 -9.24 55.15 -15.08
N PRO A 78 -9.93 54.62 -16.12
CA PRO A 78 -9.37 53.72 -17.13
C PRO A 78 -8.64 54.48 -18.25
N PRO A 79 -7.59 53.90 -18.88
CA PRO A 79 -7.61 53.63 -20.34
C PRO A 79 -6.67 52.47 -20.79
N PRO A 80 -6.56 52.10 -22.09
CA PRO A 80 -7.56 51.86 -23.15
C PRO A 80 -7.43 50.43 -23.77
N PRO A 81 -8.43 49.91 -24.51
CA PRO A 81 -8.34 48.62 -25.23
C PRO A 81 -7.92 48.76 -26.71
N PRO A 82 -7.10 47.82 -27.27
CA PRO A 82 -6.96 47.58 -28.70
C PRO A 82 -7.85 46.41 -29.22
N PRO A 83 -8.05 46.25 -30.55
CA PRO A 83 -9.39 46.20 -31.15
C PRO A 83 -9.79 44.86 -31.83
N VAL A 84 -10.95 44.91 -32.52
CA VAL A 84 -11.54 44.00 -33.55
C VAL A 84 -12.23 42.72 -32.97
N ALA A 85 -13.44 42.30 -33.34
CA ALA A 85 -14.13 42.38 -34.63
C ALA A 85 -15.67 42.39 -34.55
N ARG A 86 -16.25 43.16 -35.47
CA ARG A 86 -17.65 43.21 -35.89
C ARG A 86 -17.95 42.03 -36.84
N PRO A 87 -19.15 41.45 -36.76
CA PRO A 87 -19.87 41.06 -37.98
C PRO A 87 -21.24 41.74 -38.07
N GLU A 88 -21.52 42.28 -39.25
CA GLU A 88 -22.82 42.79 -39.71
C GLU A 88 -23.70 41.62 -40.27
N PRO A 89 -24.79 41.85 -41.05
CA PRO A 89 -26.18 41.87 -40.57
C PRO A 89 -27.08 40.89 -41.35
N ILE A 90 -28.20 40.39 -40.79
CA ILE A 90 -29.26 39.77 -41.63
C ILE A 90 -30.68 40.13 -41.13
N ALA A 91 -31.32 40.96 -41.95
CA ALA A 91 -32.70 40.97 -42.47
C ALA A 91 -33.95 40.89 -41.56
N ALA A 92 -34.80 41.90 -41.78
CA ALA A 92 -36.23 42.03 -41.47
C ALA A 92 -37.09 40.89 -42.08
N VAL A 93 -38.33 40.61 -41.68
CA VAL A 93 -39.65 41.33 -41.80
C VAL A 93 -40.72 40.32 -41.21
N PRO A 94 -42.02 40.59 -40.89
CA PRO A 94 -42.83 41.83 -40.82
C PRO A 94 -43.52 42.11 -39.46
N ALA A 95 -44.05 43.33 -39.37
CA ALA A 95 -44.96 43.83 -38.33
C ALA A 95 -46.36 43.20 -38.35
N PRO A 96 -47.07 43.19 -37.21
CA PRO A 96 -48.51 43.44 -37.20
C PRO A 96 -48.77 44.93 -36.95
N VAL A 97 -49.47 45.49 -37.93
CA VAL A 97 -50.22 46.74 -37.95
C VAL A 97 -50.79 47.16 -36.59
N MET A 98 -50.40 48.36 -36.18
CA MET A 98 -51.04 49.16 -35.14
C MET A 98 -52.37 49.69 -35.71
N ALA A 99 -53.48 49.06 -35.32
CA ALA A 99 -54.82 49.60 -35.56
C ALA A 99 -55.17 50.59 -34.44
N THR A 100 -55.20 51.87 -34.79
CA THR A 100 -55.69 52.96 -33.95
C THR A 100 -57.22 53.04 -34.02
N ALA A 101 -57.90 52.73 -32.92
CA ALA A 101 -59.22 53.27 -32.52
C ALA A 101 -59.63 52.72 -31.14
N PRO A 102 -60.42 53.42 -30.30
CA PRO A 102 -60.59 54.86 -30.14
C PRO A 102 -60.18 55.33 -28.72
N ALA A 103 -60.09 56.65 -28.57
CA ALA A 103 -59.96 57.32 -27.29
C ALA A 103 -61.19 57.12 -26.38
N ALA A 104 -60.93 57.24 -25.07
CA ALA A 104 -61.80 57.52 -23.93
C ALA A 104 -62.23 56.32 -23.05
N PRO A 105 -62.48 56.53 -21.73
CA PRO A 105 -62.08 57.63 -20.86
C PRO A 105 -61.13 57.17 -19.74
N ALA A 106 -60.44 58.12 -19.11
CA ALA A 106 -60.00 57.95 -17.73
C ALA A 106 -61.25 57.75 -16.85
N ALA A 107 -61.65 56.50 -16.67
CA ALA A 107 -62.59 56.13 -15.62
C ALA A 107 -61.78 56.09 -14.33
N SER A 108 -62.25 56.84 -13.35
CA SER A 108 -61.83 56.82 -11.95
C SER A 108 -61.42 55.40 -11.56
N ARG A 109 -60.12 55.17 -11.35
CA ARG A 109 -59.69 53.95 -10.67
C ARG A 109 -60.30 54.03 -9.28
N ASP A 110 -61.19 53.10 -8.96
CA ASP A 110 -61.57 52.87 -7.57
C ASP A 110 -60.30 52.40 -6.87
N LEU A 111 -59.58 53.37 -6.28
CA LEU A 111 -58.36 53.15 -5.50
C LEU A 111 -58.59 52.06 -4.43
N THR A 112 -59.81 51.97 -3.93
CA THR A 112 -60.28 50.95 -2.97
C THR A 112 -60.27 49.54 -3.55
N ALA A 113 -60.65 49.33 -4.82
CA ALA A 113 -60.66 48.01 -5.45
C ALA A 113 -59.25 47.52 -5.82
N GLU A 114 -58.35 48.43 -6.21
CA GLU A 114 -56.93 48.12 -6.41
C GLU A 114 -56.25 47.78 -5.07
N GLU A 115 -56.54 48.53 -3.99
CA GLU A 115 -56.05 48.24 -2.63
C GLU A 115 -56.51 46.86 -2.12
N GLU A 116 -57.79 46.51 -2.27
CA GLU A 116 -58.32 45.18 -1.90
C GLU A 116 -57.64 44.05 -2.70
N SER A 117 -57.41 44.25 -4.00
CA SER A 117 -56.70 43.27 -4.84
C SER A 117 -55.24 43.05 -4.40
N LEU A 118 -54.55 44.13 -4.02
CA LEU A 118 -53.18 44.06 -3.53
C LEU A 118 -53.10 43.31 -2.20
N THR A 119 -54.06 43.52 -1.28
CA THR A 119 -54.10 42.78 -0.02
C THR A 119 -54.34 41.28 -0.22
N LEU A 120 -55.21 40.91 -1.18
CA LEU A 120 -55.43 39.51 -1.56
C LEU A 120 -54.17 38.87 -2.14
N ILE A 121 -53.46 39.58 -3.02
CA ILE A 121 -52.20 39.10 -3.59
C ILE A 121 -51.13 38.95 -2.51
N LEU A 122 -50.99 39.91 -1.59
CA LEU A 122 -50.04 39.81 -0.48
C LEU A 122 -50.36 38.64 0.44
N LYS A 123 -51.64 38.41 0.76
CA LYS A 123 -52.06 37.26 1.57
C LYS A 123 -51.80 35.93 0.86
N ALA A 124 -52.03 35.87 -0.45
CA ALA A 124 -51.71 34.69 -1.26
C ALA A 124 -50.20 34.44 -1.35
N ALA A 125 -49.41 35.50 -1.50
CA ALA A 125 -47.95 35.43 -1.50
C ALA A 125 -47.41 34.95 -0.14
N GLN A 126 -47.92 35.49 0.97
CA GLN A 126 -47.56 35.06 2.32
C GLN A 126 -47.89 33.58 2.53
N LYS A 127 -49.11 33.15 2.18
CA LYS A 127 -49.50 31.74 2.28
C LYS A 127 -48.60 30.83 1.44
N THR A 128 -48.23 31.27 0.23
CA THR A 128 -47.31 30.52 -0.64
C THR A 128 -45.92 30.42 -0.01
N ALA A 129 -45.42 31.51 0.57
CA ALA A 129 -44.14 31.51 1.29
C ALA A 129 -44.15 30.60 2.52
N GLU A 130 -45.25 30.57 3.28
CA GLU A 130 -45.39 29.65 4.42
C GLU A 130 -45.37 28.19 3.97
N VAL A 131 -46.07 27.86 2.89
CA VAL A 131 -46.05 26.51 2.30
C VAL A 131 -44.64 26.13 1.81
N THR A 132 -43.94 27.02 1.11
CA THR A 132 -42.59 26.72 0.63
C THR A 132 -41.59 26.55 1.76
N ILE A 133 -41.75 27.27 2.88
CA ILE A 133 -40.93 27.08 4.09
C ILE A 133 -41.19 25.70 4.70
N ILE A 134 -42.45 25.27 4.79
CA ILE A 134 -42.81 23.95 5.32
C ILE A 134 -42.24 22.86 4.43
N ASP A 135 -42.42 22.95 3.12
CA ASP A 135 -41.89 21.99 2.15
C ASP A 135 -40.35 21.93 2.20
N ALA A 136 -39.69 23.09 2.30
CA ALA A 136 -38.24 23.15 2.42
C ALA A 136 -37.75 22.49 3.70
N ARG A 137 -38.44 22.68 4.83
CA ARG A 137 -38.12 22.02 6.10
C ARG A 137 -38.32 20.50 6.01
N ALA A 138 -39.44 20.05 5.43
CA ALA A 138 -39.70 18.63 5.25
C ALA A 138 -38.62 17.95 4.39
N ARG A 139 -38.24 18.56 3.27
CA ARG A 139 -37.14 18.06 2.43
C ARG A 139 -35.80 18.08 3.14
N ALA A 140 -35.51 19.11 3.94
CA ALA A 140 -34.28 19.17 4.72
C ALA A 140 -34.22 18.03 5.75
N GLU A 141 -35.32 17.75 6.44
CA GLU A 141 -35.43 16.63 7.39
C GLU A 141 -35.25 15.28 6.70
N GLU A 142 -35.84 15.09 5.52
CA GLU A 142 -35.65 13.89 4.68
C GLU A 142 -34.18 13.69 4.30
N ILE A 143 -33.52 14.74 3.80
CA ILE A 143 -32.08 14.70 3.45
C ILE A 143 -31.24 14.34 4.68
N ILE A 144 -31.53 14.94 5.85
CA ILE A 144 -30.80 14.65 7.08
C ILE A 144 -31.04 13.20 7.53
N ALA A 145 -32.26 12.69 7.43
CA ALA A 145 -32.59 11.31 7.77
C ALA A 145 -31.86 10.33 6.86
N GLU A 146 -31.85 10.57 5.55
CA GLU A 146 -31.12 9.74 4.59
C GLU A 146 -29.60 9.81 4.81
N ALA A 147 -29.05 11.00 5.03
CA ALA A 147 -27.64 11.16 5.33
C ALA A 147 -27.22 10.41 6.60
N ARG A 148 -28.04 10.46 7.65
CA ARG A 148 -27.82 9.70 8.90
C ARG A 148 -27.92 8.20 8.67
N TYR A 149 -28.89 7.74 7.89
CA TYR A 149 -29.03 6.34 7.53
C TYR A 149 -27.79 5.84 6.78
N ARG A 150 -27.38 6.54 5.72
CA ARG A 150 -26.18 6.20 4.94
C ARG A 150 -24.91 6.25 5.79
N ALA A 151 -24.77 7.24 6.66
CA ALA A 151 -23.65 7.30 7.60
C ALA A 151 -23.61 6.07 8.51
N SER A 152 -24.76 5.68 9.08
CA SER A 152 -24.84 4.49 9.94
C SER A 152 -24.53 3.19 9.19
N GLU A 153 -24.95 3.08 7.92
CA GLU A 153 -24.63 1.94 7.07
C GLU A 153 -23.14 1.88 6.75
N ILE A 154 -22.52 3.01 6.42
CA ILE A 154 -21.07 3.08 6.18
C ILE A 154 -20.30 2.66 7.43
N THR A 155 -20.71 3.15 8.61
CA THR A 155 -20.07 2.77 9.88
C THR A 155 -20.23 1.28 10.18
N ARG A 156 -21.42 0.71 10.00
CA ARG A 156 -21.63 -0.73 10.17
C ARG A 156 -20.79 -1.56 9.21
N GLU A 157 -20.70 -1.12 7.95
CA GLU A 157 -19.91 -1.78 6.94
C GLU A 157 -18.41 -1.70 7.24
N SER A 158 -17.93 -0.55 7.71
CA SER A 158 -16.53 -0.41 8.13
C SER A 158 -16.23 -1.26 9.35
N ASP A 159 -17.12 -1.30 10.34
CA ASP A 159 -16.96 -2.10 11.55
C ASP A 159 -16.95 -3.60 11.21
N ARG A 160 -17.84 -4.02 10.30
CA ARG A 160 -17.87 -5.40 9.78
C ARG A 160 -16.58 -5.76 9.08
N LYS A 161 -16.07 -4.92 8.18
CA LYS A 161 -14.78 -5.15 7.50
C LYS A 161 -13.61 -5.17 8.48
N ALA A 162 -13.60 -4.28 9.46
CA ALA A 162 -12.57 -4.24 10.49
C ALA A 162 -12.59 -5.53 11.33
N PHE A 163 -13.77 -6.00 11.71
CA PHE A 163 -13.93 -7.27 12.43
C PHE A 163 -13.49 -8.47 11.59
N GLU A 164 -13.88 -8.54 10.32
CA GLU A 164 -13.45 -9.61 9.41
C GLU A 164 -11.92 -9.61 9.21
N ALA A 165 -11.31 -8.43 9.04
CA ALA A 165 -9.86 -8.31 8.92
C ALA A 165 -9.15 -8.73 10.21
N ALA A 166 -9.63 -8.29 11.37
CA ALA A 166 -9.09 -8.70 12.66
C ALA A 166 -9.22 -10.21 12.89
N SER A 167 -10.36 -10.80 12.55
CA SER A 167 -10.57 -12.24 12.63
C SER A 167 -9.62 -13.01 11.72
N ARG A 168 -9.39 -12.54 10.49
CA ARG A 168 -8.42 -13.15 9.56
C ARG A 168 -7.01 -13.10 10.14
N ILE A 169 -6.57 -11.93 10.62
CA ILE A 169 -5.25 -11.77 11.24
C ILE A 169 -5.12 -12.71 12.45
N GLN A 170 -6.15 -12.81 13.29
CA GLN A 170 -6.12 -13.73 14.44
C GLN A 170 -5.99 -15.20 14.01
N THR A 171 -6.68 -15.62 12.95
CA THR A 171 -6.52 -16.98 12.42
C THR A 171 -5.13 -17.24 11.84
N GLU A 172 -4.53 -16.25 11.17
CA GLU A 172 -3.17 -16.37 10.65
C GLU A 172 -2.14 -16.41 11.78
N ILE A 173 -2.32 -15.63 12.85
CA ILE A 173 -1.46 -15.69 14.04
C ILE A 173 -1.47 -17.11 14.62
N VAL A 174 -2.66 -17.69 14.84
CA VAL A 174 -2.77 -19.04 15.39
C VAL A 174 -2.11 -20.07 14.47
N LYS A 175 -2.29 -19.97 13.14
CA LYS A 175 -1.62 -20.86 12.19
C LYS A 175 -0.10 -20.75 12.26
N LEU A 176 0.43 -19.53 12.31
CA LEU A 176 1.88 -19.29 12.41
C LEU A 176 2.44 -19.77 13.75
N GLU A 177 1.69 -19.63 14.83
CA GLU A 177 2.04 -20.20 16.14
C GLU A 177 2.09 -21.72 16.07
N ASP A 178 1.09 -22.37 15.47
CA ASP A 178 1.05 -23.82 15.27
C ASP A 178 2.23 -24.29 14.40
N GLU A 179 2.50 -23.64 13.26
CA GLU A 179 3.64 -23.97 12.39
C GLU A 179 5.00 -23.81 13.09
N LEU A 180 5.13 -22.77 13.92
CA LEU A 180 6.33 -22.53 14.70
C LEU A 180 6.51 -23.56 15.83
N THR A 181 5.42 -24.01 16.46
CA THR A 181 5.48 -25.13 17.41
C THR A 181 5.87 -26.44 16.73
N ASN A 182 5.23 -26.78 15.59
CA ASN A 182 5.58 -27.97 14.82
C ASN A 182 7.04 -27.95 14.36
N SER A 183 7.52 -26.82 13.85
CA SER A 183 8.92 -26.66 13.45
C SER A 183 9.90 -26.80 14.63
N ARG A 184 9.51 -26.34 15.83
CA ARG A 184 10.31 -26.53 17.05
C ARG A 184 10.36 -28.00 17.46
N ASP A 185 9.22 -28.69 17.43
CA ASP A 185 9.14 -30.11 17.75
C ASP A 185 9.97 -30.95 16.76
N GLU A 186 9.88 -30.64 15.46
CA GLU A 186 10.73 -31.25 14.43
C GLU A 186 12.23 -31.05 14.72
N LEU A 187 12.64 -29.84 15.08
CA LEU A 187 14.04 -29.56 15.45
C LEU A 187 14.47 -30.32 16.71
N GLU A 188 13.60 -30.44 17.71
CA GLU A 188 13.87 -31.23 18.91
C GLU A 188 14.02 -32.72 18.56
N THR A 189 13.15 -33.28 17.72
CA THR A 189 13.26 -34.68 17.28
C THR A 189 14.55 -34.93 16.50
N LEU A 190 14.94 -34.01 15.61
CA LEU A 190 16.17 -34.11 14.85
C LEU A 190 17.40 -34.01 15.77
N HIS A 191 17.35 -33.13 16.77
CA HIS A 191 18.40 -32.99 17.77
C HIS A 191 18.57 -34.27 18.59
N CYS A 192 17.48 -34.87 19.07
CA CYS A 192 17.51 -36.18 19.73
C CYS A 192 18.10 -37.26 18.82
N ALA A 193 17.67 -37.35 17.56
CA ALA A 193 18.19 -38.33 16.61
C ALA A 193 19.70 -38.17 16.36
N VAL A 194 20.19 -36.92 16.28
CA VAL A 194 21.62 -36.63 16.12
C VAL A 194 22.40 -37.03 17.38
N GLU A 195 21.89 -36.75 18.56
CA GLU A 195 22.56 -37.15 19.82
C GLU A 195 22.55 -38.67 20.03
N ASP A 196 21.48 -39.36 19.63
CA ASP A 196 21.39 -40.81 19.61
C ASP A 196 22.41 -41.43 18.65
N GLU A 197 22.53 -40.90 17.43
CA GLU A 197 23.52 -41.38 16.46
C GLU A 197 24.95 -41.09 16.92
N ARG A 198 25.19 -39.93 17.52
CA ARG A 198 26.48 -39.62 18.17
C ARG A 198 26.81 -40.60 19.29
N ALA A 199 25.83 -40.96 20.13
CA ALA A 199 26.02 -41.95 21.18
C ALA A 199 26.31 -43.33 20.61
N ARG A 200 25.60 -43.73 19.55
CA ARG A 200 25.83 -44.99 18.82
C ARG A 200 27.24 -45.05 18.23
N ILE A 201 27.70 -44.00 17.55
CA ILE A 201 29.05 -43.93 16.99
C ILE A 201 30.11 -43.99 18.09
N ARG A 202 29.92 -43.25 19.20
CA ARG A 202 30.83 -43.31 20.36
C ARG A 202 30.89 -44.71 20.96
N GLY A 203 29.76 -45.40 21.10
CA GLY A 203 29.69 -46.78 21.58
C GLY A 203 30.44 -47.73 20.66
N PHE A 204 30.17 -47.68 19.35
CA PHE A 204 30.87 -48.49 18.35
C PHE A 204 32.39 -48.27 18.36
N ALA A 205 32.84 -47.00 18.46
CA ALA A 205 34.26 -46.68 18.56
C ALA A 205 34.89 -47.23 19.85
N GLN A 206 34.18 -47.16 20.99
CA GLN A 206 34.64 -47.76 22.25
C GLN A 206 34.72 -49.28 22.18
N ASP A 207 33.73 -49.94 21.57
CA ASP A 207 33.72 -51.39 21.37
C ASP A 207 34.87 -51.85 20.47
N LEU A 208 35.14 -51.15 19.37
CA LEU A 208 36.29 -51.40 18.50
C LEU A 208 37.63 -51.21 19.23
N LEU A 209 37.77 -50.14 20.01
CA LEU A 209 38.99 -49.91 20.81
C LEU A 209 39.19 -51.00 21.86
N ARG A 210 38.10 -51.46 22.48
CA ARG A 210 38.12 -52.54 23.46
C ARG A 210 38.51 -53.87 22.81
N SER A 211 37.94 -54.22 21.66
CA SER A 211 38.26 -55.48 20.97
C SER A 211 39.73 -55.53 20.55
N VAL A 212 40.26 -54.44 19.98
CA VAL A 212 41.70 -54.32 19.64
C VAL A 212 42.57 -54.40 20.91
N GLY A 213 42.15 -53.76 22.01
CA GLY A 213 42.84 -53.85 23.29
C GLY A 213 42.89 -55.27 23.86
N GLU A 214 41.79 -56.03 23.80
CA GLU A 214 41.73 -57.43 24.23
C GLU A 214 42.58 -58.34 23.34
N GLU A 215 42.57 -58.14 22.02
CA GLU A 215 43.41 -58.89 21.07
C GLU A 215 44.92 -58.66 21.29
N LEU A 216 45.32 -57.44 21.65
CA LEU A 216 46.70 -57.11 22.04
C LEU A 216 47.11 -57.78 23.36
N VAL A 217 46.21 -57.89 24.35
CA VAL A 217 46.48 -58.56 25.62
C VAL A 217 46.58 -60.08 25.46
N VAL A 218 45.76 -60.68 24.59
CA VAL A 218 45.83 -62.11 24.27
C VAL A 218 47.09 -62.47 23.49
N SER A 219 47.63 -61.54 22.70
CA SER A 219 48.89 -61.71 21.95
C SER A 219 50.16 -61.58 22.81
N THR A 220 50.05 -61.28 24.10
CA THR A 220 51.18 -61.33 25.04
C THR A 220 51.54 -62.80 25.35
N LEU A 221 52.43 -63.35 24.52
CA LEU A 221 53.09 -64.66 24.68
C LEU A 221 53.74 -64.83 26.08
N PRO A 222 53.84 -66.07 26.60
CA PRO A 222 54.43 -66.33 27.90
C PRO A 222 55.90 -65.88 27.92
N ALA A 223 56.34 -65.33 29.04
CA ALA A 223 57.70 -64.88 29.28
C ALA A 223 58.72 -66.02 29.07
N ASN A 224 59.21 -66.19 27.84
CA ASN A 224 60.35 -67.04 27.57
C ASN A 224 61.61 -66.19 27.71
N VAL A 225 62.26 -66.34 28.86
CA VAL A 225 63.55 -65.73 29.18
C VAL A 225 64.59 -66.34 28.24
N ILE A 226 64.96 -65.62 27.18
CA ILE A 226 66.10 -65.98 26.34
C ILE A 226 67.37 -65.66 27.15
N GLN A 227 68.01 -66.68 27.71
CA GLN A 227 69.39 -66.61 28.18
C GLN A 227 70.30 -66.28 26.99
N LEU A 228 70.83 -65.06 26.95
CA LEU A 228 71.95 -64.70 26.08
C LEU A 228 73.24 -65.24 26.72
N GLU A 229 73.86 -66.26 26.12
CA GLU A 229 75.28 -66.56 26.36
C GLU A 229 76.18 -65.51 25.65
N PRO A 230 77.32 -65.12 26.24
CA PRO A 230 78.24 -64.19 25.61
C PRO A 230 79.10 -64.87 24.53
N ALA A 231 79.32 -64.16 23.42
CA ALA A 231 80.09 -64.62 22.26
C ALA A 231 81.57 -64.92 22.58
N PRO A 232 82.23 -65.85 21.86
CA PRO A 232 83.61 -66.21 22.12
C PRO A 232 84.58 -65.11 21.65
N VAL A 233 85.52 -64.74 22.52
CA VAL A 233 86.61 -63.82 22.22
C VAL A 233 87.66 -64.58 21.41
N LEU A 234 87.92 -64.15 20.16
CA LEU A 234 89.02 -64.66 19.34
C LEU A 234 90.35 -64.06 19.82
N ASP A 235 91.23 -64.90 20.35
CA ASP A 235 92.58 -64.54 20.79
C ASP A 235 93.53 -64.47 19.59
N LEU A 236 93.94 -63.25 19.22
CA LEU A 236 94.78 -62.96 18.04
C LEU A 236 96.30 -62.99 18.33
N THR A 237 96.77 -63.66 19.39
CA THR A 237 98.19 -63.58 19.79
C THR A 237 99.07 -64.77 19.38
N SER A 238 98.54 -65.81 18.70
CA SER A 238 99.30 -67.04 18.42
C SER A 238 100.04 -67.11 17.06
N GLU A 239 99.81 -66.22 16.10
CA GLU A 239 100.37 -66.39 14.73
C GLU A 239 101.69 -65.66 14.45
N ASN A 240 102.15 -64.76 15.33
CA ASN A 240 103.32 -63.91 15.03
C ASN A 240 104.69 -64.52 15.40
N ASN A 241 104.77 -65.82 15.72
CA ASN A 241 106.04 -66.46 16.15
C ASN A 241 106.46 -67.68 15.31
N ARG A 242 105.88 -67.86 14.12
CA ARG A 242 106.24 -68.97 13.20
C ARG A 242 107.11 -68.55 12.00
N ALA A 243 107.44 -67.25 11.87
CA ALA A 243 108.24 -66.73 10.75
C ALA A 243 109.71 -66.40 11.10
N ALA A 244 110.20 -66.77 12.30
CA ALA A 244 111.57 -66.43 12.75
C ALA A 244 112.51 -67.64 12.98
N ALA A 245 112.21 -68.81 12.42
CA ALA A 245 113.12 -69.96 12.50
C ALA A 245 113.02 -70.86 11.26
N ARG A 246 113.69 -70.46 10.18
CA ARG A 246 114.37 -71.33 9.21
C ARG A 246 115.17 -70.48 8.24
N ASP A 247 116.46 -70.38 8.54
CA ASP A 247 117.54 -70.40 7.55
C ASP A 247 117.39 -71.62 6.61
#